data_AF-A0A2T6AI32-F1
#
_entry.id   AF-A0A2T6AI32-F1
#
_cell.length_a   1.000
_cell.length_b   1.000
_cell.length_c   1.000
_cell.angle_alpha   90.00
_cell.angle_beta   90.00
_cell.angle_gamma   90.00
#
_symmetry.space_group_name_H-M   'P 1'
#
loop_
_entity.id
_entity.type
_entity.pdbx_description
1 polymer ?
#
loop_
_entity_poly.entity_id
_entity_poly.type
_entity_poly.pdbx_seq_one_letter_code
_entity_poly.pdbx_strand_id
1 'polypeptide(L)'
;MNKQFLYLIVFLLISCSGKEECSYVDDYYQLVYEAEKAYYQEDYQMVFDKMSKATSNCELINQPMIYEMVKYAESAAIIGKEDKALELLRDLILNGYTIEQLEENQAFSTIVRTENWGRIENEYSELRENYLNSINLELRDQISEMQNADQYHRQMLNHKGINRDSIWMIINKTDSINDIKFKQIIEVYGYPDQKLIGGYNIDQRQIDPGILLFHFDDYDYYTKTLKKLIIKGEAPPESLGNFVDSYQRRVQDQKKYIYGIYDNVGPDQIINFDNLDKRRKSIGLAPMELKKSIDSLKRIYYNL
;
A
#
# COMPACT_ATOMS: atom_id res chain seq x y z
N MET A 1 65.32 5.71 -5.56
CA MET A 1 64.20 4.92 -5.01
C MET A 1 63.14 5.83 -4.42
N ASN A 2 62.13 6.10 -5.26
CA ASN A 2 60.71 6.38 -5.01
C ASN A 2 60.32 7.17 -3.75
N LYS A 3 60.37 8.52 -3.86
CA LYS A 3 59.60 9.45 -3.00
C LYS A 3 58.52 10.22 -3.78
N GLN A 4 58.14 9.75 -4.97
CA GLN A 4 57.06 10.32 -5.78
C GLN A 4 55.79 9.44 -5.85
N PHE A 5 55.76 8.30 -5.15
CA PHE A 5 54.64 7.37 -5.20
C PHE A 5 53.64 7.50 -4.03
N LEU A 6 53.80 8.50 -3.15
CA LEU A 6 52.98 8.66 -1.94
C LEU A 6 51.99 9.82 -1.99
N TYR A 7 51.75 10.40 -3.17
CA TYR A 7 50.76 11.48 -3.35
C TYR A 7 49.60 11.11 -4.29
N LEU A 8 49.49 9.84 -4.69
CA LEU A 8 48.43 9.35 -5.58
C LEU A 8 47.45 8.35 -4.93
N ILE A 9 47.39 8.29 -3.60
CA ILE A 9 46.46 7.40 -2.86
C ILE A 9 45.48 8.19 -1.96
N VAL A 10 45.58 9.53 -1.92
CA VAL A 10 44.70 10.36 -1.06
C VAL A 10 43.48 10.94 -1.82
N PHE A 11 43.38 10.76 -3.14
CA PHE A 11 42.24 11.23 -3.94
C PHE A 11 41.22 10.15 -4.33
N LEU A 12 41.29 8.95 -3.72
CA LEU A 12 40.28 7.89 -3.85
C LEU A 12 39.32 7.84 -2.66
N LEU A 13 39.17 8.93 -1.91
CA LEU A 13 37.96 9.20 -1.13
C LEU A 13 36.93 9.84 -2.06
N ILE A 14 36.51 9.06 -3.06
CA ILE A 14 35.25 9.31 -3.75
C ILE A 14 34.22 9.29 -2.63
N SER A 15 33.63 10.46 -2.37
CA SER A 15 32.44 10.59 -1.56
C SER A 15 31.41 9.62 -2.13
N CYS A 16 31.27 8.46 -1.49
CA CYS A 16 29.95 7.86 -1.36
C CYS A 16 29.16 8.88 -0.55
N SER A 17 28.61 9.89 -1.22
CA SER A 17 27.35 10.47 -0.79
C SER A 17 26.37 9.32 -0.84
N GLY A 18 26.29 8.55 0.25
CA GLY A 18 25.26 7.54 0.39
C GLY A 18 23.97 8.28 0.10
N LYS A 19 23.24 7.85 -0.95
CA LYS A 19 21.86 8.29 -1.10
C LYS A 19 21.22 8.03 0.25
N GLU A 20 20.69 9.08 0.88
CA GLU A 20 19.91 8.92 2.10
C GLU A 20 18.85 7.84 1.82
N GLU A 21 18.77 6.85 2.70
CA GLU A 21 17.77 5.79 2.61
C GLU A 21 16.39 6.45 2.64
N CYS A 22 15.56 6.20 1.61
CA CYS A 22 14.24 6.83 1.49
C CYS A 22 13.40 6.59 2.75
N SER A 23 12.85 7.67 3.30
CA SER A 23 11.77 7.61 4.29
C SER A 23 10.46 7.76 3.53
N TYR A 24 9.68 6.68 3.36
CA TYR A 24 8.42 6.77 2.61
C TYR A 24 7.42 7.73 3.26
N VAL A 25 7.50 7.89 4.58
CA VAL A 25 6.71 8.85 5.36
C VAL A 25 7.01 10.30 4.96
N ASP A 26 8.28 10.64 4.78
CA ASP A 26 8.71 12.02 4.55
C ASP A 26 8.80 12.35 3.04
N ASP A 27 9.18 11.37 2.23
CA ASP A 27 9.58 11.55 0.85
C ASP A 27 8.54 11.07 -0.18
N TYR A 28 7.59 10.22 0.21
CA TYR A 28 6.74 9.49 -0.74
C TYR A 28 5.23 9.71 -0.55
N TYR A 29 4.66 9.27 0.57
CA TYR A 29 3.20 9.12 0.69
C TYR A 29 2.42 10.41 0.43
N GLN A 30 2.91 11.56 0.93
CA GLN A 30 2.23 12.83 0.73
C GLN A 30 2.19 13.26 -0.75
N LEU A 31 3.25 12.98 -1.50
CA LEU A 31 3.28 13.25 -2.94
C LEU A 31 2.32 12.33 -3.69
N VAL A 32 2.21 11.06 -3.27
CA VAL A 32 1.25 10.11 -3.85
C VAL A 32 -0.19 10.56 -3.63
N TYR A 33 -0.56 11.04 -2.44
CA TYR A 33 -1.92 11.55 -2.21
C TYR A 33 -2.23 12.82 -3.01
N GLU A 34 -1.25 13.71 -3.17
CA GLU A 34 -1.39 14.88 -4.03
C GLU A 34 -1.56 14.47 -5.50
N ALA A 35 -0.80 13.47 -5.96
CA ALA A 35 -0.95 12.90 -7.29
C ALA A 35 -2.32 12.22 -7.48
N GLU A 36 -2.79 11.45 -6.49
CA GLU A 36 -4.11 10.82 -6.54
C GLU A 36 -5.22 11.87 -6.67
N LYS A 37 -5.15 12.96 -5.91
CA LYS A 37 -6.10 14.06 -6.05
C LYS A 37 -6.06 14.65 -7.46
N ALA A 38 -4.86 14.96 -7.97
CA ALA A 38 -4.68 15.52 -9.31
C ALA A 38 -5.23 14.60 -10.41
N TYR A 39 -5.04 13.29 -10.25
CA TYR A 39 -5.55 12.28 -11.18
C TYR A 39 -7.08 12.36 -11.32
N TYR A 40 -7.80 12.42 -10.20
CA TYR A 40 -9.26 12.58 -10.24
C TYR A 40 -9.74 13.98 -10.66
N GLN A 41 -8.82 14.93 -10.80
CA GLN A 41 -9.07 16.24 -11.40
C GLN A 41 -8.63 16.31 -12.87
N GLU A 42 -8.19 15.18 -13.44
CA GLU A 42 -7.66 15.06 -14.81
C GLU A 42 -6.43 15.93 -15.08
N ASP A 43 -5.71 16.36 -14.03
CA ASP A 43 -4.45 17.10 -14.14
C ASP A 43 -3.28 16.11 -14.24
N TYR A 44 -3.19 15.43 -15.40
CA TYR A 44 -2.21 14.38 -15.65
C TYR A 44 -0.75 14.88 -15.62
N GLN A 45 -0.51 16.16 -15.91
CA GLN A 45 0.83 16.74 -15.77
C GLN A 45 1.22 16.82 -14.29
N MET A 46 0.31 17.26 -13.41
CA MET A 46 0.56 17.29 -11.97
C MET A 46 0.75 15.87 -11.41
N VAL A 47 -0.02 14.87 -11.88
CA VAL A 47 0.22 13.47 -11.49
C VAL A 47 1.66 13.07 -11.83
N PHE A 48 2.07 13.31 -13.08
CA PHE A 48 3.41 12.96 -13.55
C PHE A 48 4.50 13.64 -12.72
N ASP A 49 4.36 14.94 -12.44
CA ASP A 49 5.35 15.73 -11.70
C ASP A 49 5.48 15.25 -10.24
N LYS A 50 4.35 15.00 -9.57
CA LYS A 50 4.32 14.52 -8.18
C LYS A 50 4.88 13.12 -8.05
N MET A 51 4.48 12.21 -8.95
CA MET A 51 4.98 10.84 -8.96
C MET A 51 6.46 10.78 -9.34
N SER A 52 6.91 11.56 -10.33
CA SER A 52 8.33 11.68 -10.68
C SER A 52 9.17 12.13 -9.48
N LYS A 53 8.66 13.07 -8.70
CA LYS A 53 9.32 13.52 -7.47
C LYS A 53 9.34 12.43 -6.41
N ALA A 54 8.22 11.75 -6.17
CA ALA A 54 8.12 10.65 -5.19
C ALA A 54 9.09 9.52 -5.53
N THR A 55 9.20 9.15 -6.81
CA THR A 55 10.07 8.07 -7.28
C THR A 55 11.51 8.49 -7.55
N SER A 56 11.90 9.74 -7.23
CA SER A 56 13.28 10.20 -7.41
C SER A 56 14.23 9.59 -6.38
N ASN A 57 13.72 9.32 -5.18
CA ASN A 57 14.46 8.78 -4.05
C ASN A 57 13.90 7.45 -3.53
N CYS A 58 12.63 7.14 -3.81
CA CYS A 58 11.93 5.96 -3.32
C CYS A 58 11.52 5.05 -4.48
N GLU A 59 11.39 3.75 -4.21
CA GLU A 59 10.77 2.84 -5.17
C GLU A 59 9.25 3.03 -5.20
N LEU A 60 8.64 2.67 -6.31
CA LEU A 60 7.18 2.73 -6.47
C LEU A 60 6.56 1.47 -5.86
N ILE A 61 5.67 1.63 -4.88
CA ILE A 61 5.13 0.50 -4.09
C ILE A 61 3.68 0.13 -4.41
N ASN A 62 2.98 0.92 -5.22
CA ASN A 62 1.61 0.66 -5.69
C ASN A 62 0.64 0.29 -4.55
N GLN A 63 0.47 1.21 -3.61
CA GLN A 63 -0.37 1.05 -2.43
C GLN A 63 -1.79 0.54 -2.75
N PRO A 64 -2.32 -0.37 -1.91
CA PRO A 64 -3.71 -0.81 -2.01
C PRO A 64 -4.69 0.37 -2.04
N MET A 65 -5.76 0.25 -2.83
CA MET A 65 -6.83 1.25 -2.99
C MET A 65 -6.43 2.59 -3.66
N ILE A 66 -5.13 2.87 -3.78
CA ILE A 66 -4.61 4.05 -4.49
C ILE A 66 -4.26 3.67 -5.92
N TYR A 67 -3.57 2.55 -6.13
CA TYR A 67 -3.11 2.10 -7.45
C TYR A 67 -2.27 3.18 -8.16
N GLU A 68 -1.34 3.80 -7.45
CA GLU A 68 -0.57 4.94 -7.96
C GLU A 68 0.30 4.61 -9.17
N MET A 69 0.70 3.34 -9.35
CA MET A 69 1.53 2.94 -10.49
C MET A 69 0.77 3.03 -11.80
N VAL A 70 -0.48 2.53 -11.86
CA VAL A 70 -1.29 2.64 -13.08
C VAL A 70 -1.68 4.09 -13.34
N LYS A 71 -2.04 4.86 -12.31
CA LYS A 71 -2.32 6.30 -12.45
C LYS A 71 -1.13 7.07 -13.01
N TYR A 72 0.09 6.72 -12.57
CA TYR A 72 1.31 7.32 -13.09
C TYR A 72 1.57 6.93 -14.54
N ALA A 73 1.42 5.65 -14.89
CA ALA A 73 1.57 5.16 -16.26
C ALA A 73 0.58 5.83 -17.22
N GLU A 74 -0.70 5.87 -16.85
CA GLU A 74 -1.77 6.49 -17.64
C GLU A 74 -1.46 7.97 -17.87
N SER A 75 -1.07 8.68 -16.80
CA SER A 75 -0.74 10.09 -16.88
C SER A 75 0.45 10.33 -17.81
N ALA A 76 1.51 9.51 -17.70
CA ALA A 76 2.67 9.58 -18.58
C ALA A 76 2.29 9.36 -20.05
N ALA A 77 1.44 8.37 -20.35
CA ALA A 77 0.96 8.10 -21.70
C ALA A 77 0.15 9.28 -22.26
N ILE A 78 -0.79 9.82 -21.47
CA ILE A 78 -1.68 10.92 -21.87
C ILE A 78 -0.90 12.20 -22.22
N ILE A 79 0.13 12.54 -21.45
CA ILE A 79 0.94 13.74 -21.69
C ILE A 79 2.09 13.51 -22.69
N GLY A 80 2.17 12.33 -23.32
CA GLY A 80 3.15 12.02 -24.35
C GLY A 80 4.56 11.69 -23.82
N LYS A 81 4.70 11.23 -22.58
CA LYS A 81 5.95 10.70 -22.02
C LYS A 81 6.07 9.20 -22.30
N GLU A 82 6.13 8.85 -23.58
CA GLU A 82 6.08 7.48 -24.09
C GLU A 82 7.10 6.53 -23.42
N ASP A 83 8.38 6.91 -23.36
CA ASP A 83 9.43 6.08 -22.75
C ASP A 83 9.11 5.72 -21.28
N LYS A 84 8.62 6.71 -20.52
CA LYS A 84 8.27 6.50 -19.12
C LYS A 84 6.99 5.66 -18.97
N ALA A 85 6.02 5.85 -19.86
CA ALA A 85 4.82 5.02 -19.88
C ALA A 85 5.18 3.55 -20.14
N LEU A 86 6.03 3.27 -21.14
CA LEU A 86 6.49 1.91 -21.47
C LEU A 86 7.27 1.26 -20.32
N GLU A 87 8.14 2.01 -19.64
CA GLU A 87 8.83 1.56 -18.43
C GLU A 87 7.82 1.13 -17.35
N LEU A 88 6.84 1.99 -17.05
CA LEU A 88 5.83 1.73 -16.04
C LEU A 88 4.87 0.58 -16.41
N LEU A 89 4.58 0.39 -17.71
CA LEU A 89 3.78 -0.74 -18.19
C LEU A 89 4.49 -2.08 -17.95
N ARG A 90 5.82 -2.12 -18.14
CA ARG A 90 6.63 -3.29 -17.78
C ARG A 90 6.57 -3.55 -16.28
N ASP A 91 6.70 -2.52 -15.46
CA ASP A 91 6.59 -2.62 -14.01
C ASP A 91 5.21 -3.10 -13.56
N LEU A 92 4.14 -2.65 -14.21
CA LEU A 92 2.77 -3.11 -13.94
C LEU A 92 2.62 -4.62 -14.19
N ILE A 93 3.22 -5.17 -15.25
CA ILE A 93 3.22 -6.62 -15.50
C ILE A 93 3.97 -7.34 -14.38
N LEU A 94 5.13 -6.81 -13.96
CA LEU A 94 5.91 -7.33 -12.83
C LEU A 94 5.20 -7.17 -11.47
N ASN A 95 4.11 -6.39 -11.41
CA ASN A 95 3.24 -6.23 -10.24
C ASN A 95 1.86 -6.88 -10.44
N GLY A 96 1.70 -7.71 -11.47
CA GLY A 96 0.55 -8.60 -11.63
C GLY A 96 -0.56 -8.14 -12.55
N TYR A 97 -0.41 -7.01 -13.24
CA TYR A 97 -1.28 -6.67 -14.36
C TYR A 97 -1.06 -7.67 -15.50
N THR A 98 -2.13 -8.03 -16.19
CA THR A 98 -2.04 -8.84 -17.41
C THR A 98 -1.89 -7.92 -18.63
N ILE A 99 -1.37 -8.47 -19.72
CA ILE A 99 -1.21 -7.69 -20.96
C ILE A 99 -2.55 -7.21 -21.49
N GLU A 100 -3.59 -8.03 -21.40
CA GLU A 100 -4.94 -7.72 -21.85
C GLU A 100 -5.52 -6.53 -21.07
N GLN A 101 -5.29 -6.47 -19.75
CA GLN A 101 -5.73 -5.33 -18.93
C GLN A 101 -5.07 -4.01 -19.35
N LEU A 102 -3.82 -4.06 -19.82
CA LEU A 102 -3.10 -2.89 -20.30
C LEU A 102 -3.56 -2.49 -21.71
N GLU A 103 -3.83 -3.46 -22.59
CA GLU A 103 -4.33 -3.21 -23.95
C GLU A 103 -5.74 -2.64 -23.99
N GLU A 104 -6.61 -3.08 -23.07
CA GLU A 104 -7.98 -2.60 -22.96
C GLU A 104 -8.07 -1.19 -22.33
N ASN A 105 -6.99 -0.71 -21.69
CA ASN A 105 -6.98 0.60 -21.06
C ASN A 105 -6.84 1.71 -22.11
N GLN A 106 -7.86 2.57 -22.18
CA GLN A 106 -7.94 3.64 -23.16
C GLN A 106 -6.77 4.64 -23.10
N ALA A 107 -6.20 4.89 -21.91
CA ALA A 107 -5.06 5.80 -21.75
C ALA A 107 -3.80 5.29 -22.48
N PHE A 108 -3.71 3.98 -22.73
CA PHE A 108 -2.58 3.34 -23.43
C PHE A 108 -2.84 3.09 -24.91
N SER A 109 -4.00 3.49 -25.44
CA SER A 109 -4.41 3.19 -26.83
C SER A 109 -3.43 3.65 -27.92
N THR A 110 -2.62 4.67 -27.65
CA THR A 110 -1.53 5.11 -28.54
C THR A 110 -0.26 4.30 -28.33
N ILE A 111 0.12 4.03 -27.07
CA ILE A 111 1.31 3.30 -26.67
C ILE A 111 1.29 1.86 -27.20
N VAL A 112 0.15 1.18 -27.11
CA VAL A 112 0.01 -0.24 -27.50
C VAL A 112 0.11 -0.48 -29.02
N ARG A 113 0.21 0.59 -29.82
CA ARG A 113 0.41 0.52 -31.28
C ARG A 113 1.86 0.75 -31.69
N THR A 114 2.75 1.00 -30.74
CA THR A 114 4.16 1.30 -31.00
C THR A 114 5.00 0.03 -31.18
N GLU A 115 6.12 0.13 -31.89
CA GLU A 115 7.07 -0.99 -32.00
C GLU A 115 7.65 -1.37 -30.63
N ASN A 116 7.84 -0.39 -29.73
CA ASN A 116 8.35 -0.63 -28.40
C ASN A 116 7.38 -1.44 -27.53
N TRP A 117 6.07 -1.21 -27.66
CA TRP A 117 5.07 -2.08 -27.04
C TRP A 117 5.18 -3.52 -27.57
N GLY A 118 5.34 -3.70 -28.88
CA GLY A 118 5.57 -5.02 -29.48
C GLY A 118 6.77 -5.77 -28.89
N ARG A 119 7.77 -5.08 -28.36
CA ARG A 119 8.87 -5.72 -27.60
C ARG A 119 8.41 -6.22 -26.24
N ILE A 120 7.60 -5.44 -25.52
CA ILE A 120 7.00 -5.86 -24.25
C ILE A 120 6.07 -7.07 -24.46
N GLU A 121 5.27 -7.09 -25.54
CA GLU A 121 4.43 -8.24 -25.90
C GLU A 121 5.27 -9.52 -26.08
N ASN A 122 6.40 -9.43 -26.79
CA ASN A 122 7.30 -10.55 -26.99
C ASN A 122 7.96 -11.03 -25.68
N GLU A 123 8.16 -10.14 -24.71
CA GLU A 123 8.75 -10.43 -23.40
C GLU A 123 7.70 -10.84 -22.34
N TYR A 124 6.40 -10.74 -22.65
CA TYR A 124 5.32 -10.88 -21.68
C TYR A 124 5.35 -12.19 -20.90
N SER A 125 5.57 -13.32 -21.59
CA SER A 125 5.62 -14.64 -20.94
C SER A 125 6.70 -14.69 -19.85
N GLU A 126 7.88 -14.12 -20.11
CA GLU A 126 8.98 -14.06 -19.14
C GLU A 126 8.65 -13.09 -17.99
N LEU A 127 8.14 -11.91 -18.29
CA LEU A 127 7.73 -10.93 -17.28
C LEU A 127 6.64 -11.50 -16.36
N ARG A 128 5.68 -12.21 -16.92
CA ARG A 128 4.59 -12.84 -16.16
C ARG A 128 5.09 -13.99 -15.30
N GLU A 129 5.99 -14.82 -15.82
CA GLU A 129 6.66 -15.87 -15.05
C GLU A 129 7.45 -15.28 -13.87
N ASN A 130 8.20 -14.20 -14.11
CA ASN A 130 8.95 -13.49 -13.07
C ASN A 130 8.03 -12.98 -11.95
N TYR A 131 6.88 -12.38 -12.30
CA TYR A 131 5.89 -11.98 -11.31
C TYR A 131 5.36 -13.17 -10.51
N LEU A 132 4.91 -14.23 -11.18
CA LEU A 132 4.34 -15.41 -10.51
C LEU A 132 5.34 -16.12 -9.59
N ASN A 133 6.63 -16.11 -9.96
CA ASN A 133 7.71 -16.66 -9.13
C ASN A 133 8.10 -15.73 -7.96
N SER A 134 7.74 -14.44 -8.01
CA SER A 134 8.03 -13.47 -6.95
C SER A 134 7.04 -13.51 -5.78
N ILE A 135 5.84 -14.07 -5.99
CA ILE A 135 4.77 -14.11 -5.00
C ILE A 135 4.68 -15.46 -4.29
N ASN A 136 4.20 -15.44 -3.05
CA ASN A 136 3.99 -16.62 -2.22
C ASN A 136 2.51 -17.01 -2.17
N LEU A 137 2.10 -17.92 -3.06
CA LEU A 137 0.73 -18.41 -3.17
C LEU A 137 0.28 -19.28 -1.98
N GLU A 138 1.21 -19.98 -1.34
CA GLU A 138 0.89 -20.74 -0.12
C GLU A 138 0.54 -19.78 1.04
N LEU A 139 1.34 -18.73 1.20
CA LEU A 139 1.06 -17.67 2.18
C LEU A 139 -0.23 -16.92 1.83
N ARG A 140 -0.51 -16.69 0.55
CA ARG A 140 -1.78 -16.12 0.08
C ARG A 140 -2.97 -16.95 0.59
N ASP A 141 -2.92 -18.27 0.40
CA ASP A 141 -3.98 -19.17 0.86
C ASP A 141 -4.10 -19.18 2.38
N GLN A 142 -2.98 -19.16 3.11
CA GLN A 142 -2.97 -19.06 4.55
C GLN A 142 -3.66 -17.78 5.06
N ILE A 143 -3.39 -16.61 4.44
CA ILE A 143 -4.05 -15.35 4.80
C ILE A 143 -5.55 -15.41 4.47
N SER A 144 -5.92 -15.95 3.30
CA SER A 144 -7.32 -16.17 2.92
C SER A 144 -8.06 -17.04 3.95
N GLU A 145 -7.46 -18.13 4.42
CA GLU A 145 -8.05 -18.97 5.48
C GLU A 145 -8.23 -18.22 6.80
N MET A 146 -7.23 -17.42 7.20
CA MET A 146 -7.29 -16.60 8.41
C MET A 146 -8.45 -15.58 8.35
N GLN A 147 -8.63 -14.93 7.19
CA GLN A 147 -9.74 -14.00 6.94
C GLN A 147 -11.10 -14.71 6.96
N ASN A 148 -11.20 -15.85 6.29
CA ASN A 148 -12.43 -16.63 6.26
C ASN A 148 -12.83 -17.08 7.67
N ALA A 149 -11.88 -17.55 8.47
CA ALA A 149 -12.13 -17.93 9.86
C ALA A 149 -12.60 -16.74 10.73
N ASP A 150 -12.00 -15.56 10.55
CA ASP A 150 -12.39 -14.33 11.24
C ASP A 150 -13.81 -13.89 10.85
N GLN A 151 -14.12 -13.82 9.56
CA GLN A 151 -15.40 -13.31 9.07
C GLN A 151 -16.56 -14.29 9.23
N TYR A 152 -16.33 -15.60 9.07
CA TYR A 152 -17.39 -16.62 9.13
C TYR A 152 -18.17 -16.58 10.45
N HIS A 153 -17.47 -16.60 11.59
CA HIS A 153 -18.14 -16.61 12.90
C HIS A 153 -18.79 -15.24 13.22
N ARG A 154 -18.23 -14.13 12.73
CA ARG A 154 -18.84 -12.81 12.89
C ARG A 154 -20.15 -12.69 12.11
N GLN A 155 -20.22 -13.23 10.89
CA GLN A 155 -21.47 -13.25 10.11
C GLN A 155 -22.58 -14.06 10.79
N MET A 156 -22.22 -15.10 11.56
CA MET A 156 -23.20 -15.86 12.35
C MET A 156 -23.92 -14.97 13.37
N LEU A 157 -23.28 -13.92 13.91
CA LEU A 157 -23.87 -13.00 14.90
C LEU A 157 -25.12 -12.24 14.41
N ASN A 158 -25.35 -12.21 13.11
CA ASN A 158 -26.53 -11.59 12.48
C ASN A 158 -27.76 -12.51 12.47
N HIS A 159 -27.60 -13.81 12.78
CA HIS A 159 -28.69 -14.77 12.77
C HIS A 159 -29.49 -14.73 14.08
N LYS A 160 -30.82 -14.80 13.97
CA LYS A 160 -31.71 -14.89 15.15
C LYS A 160 -31.61 -16.28 15.79
N GLY A 161 -31.72 -16.35 17.11
CA GLY A 161 -31.78 -17.62 17.86
C GLY A 161 -30.44 -18.30 18.13
N ILE A 162 -29.31 -17.66 17.79
CA ILE A 162 -27.97 -18.19 18.09
C ILE A 162 -27.60 -17.97 19.56
N ASN A 163 -26.75 -18.84 20.11
CA ASN A 163 -26.05 -18.58 21.36
C ASN A 163 -24.87 -17.63 21.10
N ARG A 164 -25.08 -16.33 21.33
CA ARG A 164 -24.07 -15.28 21.08
C ARG A 164 -22.80 -15.49 21.91
N ASP A 165 -22.91 -15.95 23.15
CA ASP A 165 -21.76 -16.14 24.04
C ASP A 165 -20.84 -17.25 23.51
N SER A 166 -21.42 -18.36 23.05
CA SER A 166 -20.64 -19.44 22.41
C SER A 166 -19.94 -18.95 21.13
N ILE A 167 -20.61 -18.14 20.31
CA ILE A 167 -19.99 -17.56 19.10
C ILE A 167 -18.86 -16.61 19.48
N TRP A 168 -19.03 -15.76 20.50
CA TRP A 168 -17.97 -14.88 20.99
C TRP A 168 -16.76 -15.64 21.54
N MET A 169 -16.97 -16.77 22.23
CA MET A 169 -15.85 -17.63 22.65
C MET A 169 -15.04 -18.14 21.46
N ILE A 170 -15.71 -18.51 20.36
CA ILE A 170 -15.05 -18.98 19.13
C ILE A 170 -14.29 -17.81 18.48
N ILE A 171 -14.94 -16.65 18.33
CA ILE A 171 -14.31 -15.44 17.76
C ILE A 171 -13.04 -15.08 18.54
N ASN A 172 -13.11 -14.99 19.87
CA ASN A 172 -11.95 -14.64 20.69
C ASN A 172 -10.80 -15.64 20.54
N LYS A 173 -11.12 -16.94 20.41
CA LYS A 173 -10.12 -17.98 20.14
C LYS A 173 -9.51 -17.82 18.75
N THR A 174 -10.31 -17.56 17.73
CA THR A 174 -9.86 -17.32 16.35
C THR A 174 -8.96 -16.08 16.28
N ASP A 175 -9.36 -14.98 16.91
CA ASP A 175 -8.59 -13.73 16.97
C ASP A 175 -7.21 -13.97 17.60
N SER A 176 -7.15 -14.73 18.71
CA SER A 176 -5.89 -15.08 19.36
C SER A 176 -4.99 -15.97 18.48
N ILE A 177 -5.56 -16.94 17.77
CA ILE A 177 -4.80 -17.79 16.84
C ILE A 177 -4.28 -16.97 15.66
N ASN A 178 -5.12 -16.08 15.12
CA ASN A 178 -4.77 -15.23 14.00
C ASN A 178 -3.69 -14.21 14.39
N ASP A 179 -3.73 -13.64 15.60
CA ASP A 179 -2.69 -12.74 16.13
C ASP A 179 -1.33 -13.45 16.12
N ILE A 180 -1.24 -14.64 16.71
CA ILE A 180 0.00 -15.43 16.77
C ILE A 180 0.52 -15.74 15.36
N LYS A 181 -0.35 -16.22 14.46
CA LYS A 181 0.03 -16.54 13.07
C LYS A 181 0.50 -15.29 12.33
N PHE A 182 -0.21 -14.17 12.48
CA PHE A 182 0.11 -12.95 11.75
C PHE A 182 1.45 -12.34 12.22
N LYS A 183 1.76 -12.41 13.51
CA LYS A 183 3.08 -12.05 14.05
C LYS A 183 4.19 -12.90 13.44
N GLN A 184 4.00 -14.22 13.38
CA GLN A 184 4.96 -15.14 12.75
C GLN A 184 5.15 -14.82 11.26
N ILE A 185 4.06 -14.51 10.55
CA ILE A 185 4.13 -14.11 9.14
C ILE A 185 4.95 -12.83 8.99
N ILE A 186 4.71 -11.80 9.81
CA ILE A 186 5.49 -10.57 9.79
C ILE A 186 6.97 -10.81 10.09
N GLU A 187 7.27 -11.67 11.07
CA GLU A 187 8.65 -11.97 11.46
C GLU A 187 9.43 -12.73 10.39
N VAL A 188 8.76 -13.64 9.66
CA VAL A 188 9.40 -14.49 8.64
C VAL A 188 9.44 -13.80 7.28
N TYR A 189 8.35 -13.15 6.87
CA TYR A 189 8.16 -12.68 5.50
C TYR A 189 7.98 -11.16 5.38
N GLY A 190 7.72 -10.44 6.47
CA GLY A 190 7.25 -9.05 6.43
C GLY A 190 5.72 -8.94 6.31
N TYR A 191 5.22 -7.73 6.07
CA TYR A 191 3.77 -7.54 5.92
C TYR A 191 3.27 -8.20 4.62
N PRO A 192 2.23 -9.06 4.67
CA PRO A 192 1.81 -9.84 3.52
C PRO A 192 0.91 -9.04 2.55
N ASP A 193 1.46 -7.99 1.95
CA ASP A 193 0.78 -7.18 0.94
C ASP A 193 0.76 -7.84 -0.46
N GLN A 194 0.22 -7.12 -1.44
CA GLN A 194 0.08 -7.61 -2.81
C GLN A 194 1.43 -7.87 -3.51
N LYS A 195 2.53 -7.25 -3.06
CA LYS A 195 3.87 -7.54 -3.58
C LYS A 195 4.32 -8.92 -3.14
N LEU A 196 4.00 -9.33 -1.91
CA LEU A 196 4.37 -10.63 -1.39
C LEU A 196 3.39 -11.74 -1.78
N ILE A 197 2.08 -11.52 -1.71
CA ILE A 197 1.06 -12.59 -1.87
C ILE A 197 0.21 -12.45 -3.13
N GLY A 198 0.54 -11.49 -3.99
CA GLY A 198 -0.19 -11.19 -5.22
C GLY A 198 -1.50 -10.42 -5.00
N GLY A 199 -1.99 -9.80 -6.07
CA GLY A 199 -3.22 -9.01 -6.07
C GLY A 199 -4.48 -9.81 -6.43
N TYR A 200 -5.57 -9.10 -6.71
CA TYR A 200 -6.85 -9.65 -7.16
C TYR A 200 -6.71 -10.42 -8.50
N ASN A 201 -5.80 -10.02 -9.37
CA ASN A 201 -5.59 -10.62 -10.70
C ASN A 201 -5.05 -12.05 -10.69
N ILE A 202 -4.68 -12.59 -9.52
CA ILE A 202 -4.22 -13.99 -9.40
C ILE A 202 -5.38 -14.97 -9.57
N ASP A 203 -6.46 -14.75 -8.83
CA ASP A 203 -7.55 -15.72 -8.66
C ASP A 203 -8.90 -15.05 -8.36
N GLN A 204 -9.00 -13.73 -8.54
CA GLN A 204 -10.21 -12.93 -8.29
C GLN A 204 -10.67 -12.94 -6.82
N ARG A 205 -9.80 -13.34 -5.88
CA ARG A 205 -10.06 -13.21 -4.44
C ARG A 205 -9.49 -11.88 -3.92
N GLN A 206 -10.31 -11.13 -3.18
CA GLN A 206 -9.84 -9.96 -2.44
C GLN A 206 -9.24 -10.41 -1.11
N ILE A 207 -7.92 -10.39 -1.03
CA ILE A 207 -7.16 -10.77 0.17
C ILE A 207 -6.48 -9.51 0.72
N ASP A 208 -7.12 -8.88 1.71
CA ASP A 208 -6.55 -7.75 2.46
C ASP A 208 -6.17 -8.15 3.91
N PRO A 209 -4.88 -8.39 4.22
CA PRO A 209 -4.46 -8.75 5.57
C PRO A 209 -4.82 -7.70 6.64
N GLY A 210 -5.06 -6.44 6.23
CA GLY A 210 -5.42 -5.35 7.11
C GLY A 210 -6.73 -5.57 7.87
N ILE A 211 -7.64 -6.41 7.36
CA ILE A 211 -8.89 -6.74 8.05
C ILE A 211 -8.66 -7.42 9.40
N LEU A 212 -7.61 -8.23 9.52
CA LEU A 212 -7.28 -8.96 10.74
C LEU A 212 -6.81 -8.00 11.85
N LEU A 213 -6.13 -6.92 11.48
CA LEU A 213 -5.62 -5.91 12.42
C LEU A 213 -6.74 -5.20 13.20
N PHE A 214 -7.97 -5.22 12.70
CA PHE A 214 -9.13 -4.69 13.44
C PHE A 214 -9.39 -5.46 14.73
N HIS A 215 -8.82 -6.65 14.92
CA HIS A 215 -9.19 -7.59 15.96
C HIS A 215 -8.04 -8.04 16.87
N PHE A 216 -6.81 -7.55 16.63
CA PHE A 216 -5.65 -7.88 17.45
C PHE A 216 -5.45 -6.93 18.63
N ASP A 217 -4.89 -7.44 19.74
CA ASP A 217 -4.81 -6.71 21.01
C ASP A 217 -3.38 -6.38 21.49
N ASP A 218 -2.34 -6.90 20.83
CA ASP A 218 -0.93 -6.62 21.19
C ASP A 218 -0.49 -5.23 20.69
N TYR A 219 -0.91 -4.20 21.43
CA TYR A 219 -0.72 -2.80 21.06
C TYR A 219 0.75 -2.43 20.84
N ASP A 220 1.63 -2.81 21.76
CA ASP A 220 3.03 -2.43 21.71
C ASP A 220 3.75 -3.10 20.54
N TYR A 221 3.47 -4.38 20.26
CA TYR A 221 4.03 -5.06 19.10
C TYR A 221 3.60 -4.39 17.80
N TYR A 222 2.29 -4.26 17.56
CA TYR A 222 1.80 -3.81 16.26
C TYR A 222 2.11 -2.34 16.00
N THR A 223 2.00 -1.47 17.00
CA THR A 223 2.35 -0.06 16.80
C THR A 223 3.81 0.14 16.44
N LYS A 224 4.72 -0.59 17.11
CA LYS A 224 6.16 -0.51 16.84
C LYS A 224 6.50 -1.14 15.49
N THR A 225 6.00 -2.35 15.23
CA THR A 225 6.35 -3.13 14.04
C THR A 225 5.77 -2.51 12.77
N LEU A 226 4.47 -2.18 12.74
CA LEU A 226 3.86 -1.56 11.56
C LEU A 226 4.47 -0.19 11.26
N LYS A 227 4.73 0.64 12.28
CA LYS A 227 5.40 1.93 12.05
C LYS A 227 6.77 1.77 11.38
N LYS A 228 7.56 0.78 11.79
CA LYS A 228 8.85 0.48 11.19
C LYS A 228 8.71 0.06 9.72
N LEU A 229 7.74 -0.82 9.42
CA LEU A 229 7.48 -1.29 8.07
C LEU A 229 6.98 -0.15 7.16
N ILE A 230 6.08 0.70 7.66
CA ILE A 230 5.54 1.85 6.92
C ILE A 230 6.65 2.86 6.56
N ILE A 231 7.57 3.17 7.47
CA ILE A 231 8.70 4.08 7.18
C ILE A 231 9.54 3.57 6.00
N LYS A 232 9.62 2.25 5.84
CA LYS A 232 10.37 1.57 4.77
C LYS A 232 9.55 1.28 3.51
N GLY A 233 8.25 1.63 3.48
CA GLY A 233 7.36 1.27 2.37
C GLY A 233 7.01 -0.22 2.33
N GLU A 234 7.25 -0.96 3.41
CA GLU A 234 7.00 -2.41 3.52
C GLU A 234 5.62 -2.74 4.12
N ALA A 235 4.82 -1.73 4.45
CA ALA A 235 3.42 -1.88 4.85
C ALA A 235 2.62 -0.61 4.52
N PRO A 236 1.32 -0.70 4.21
CA PRO A 236 0.49 0.47 3.94
C PRO A 236 0.26 1.28 5.23
N PRO A 237 0.28 2.62 5.18
CA PRO A 237 -0.03 3.50 6.33
C PRO A 237 -1.34 3.15 7.05
N GLU A 238 -2.35 2.72 6.30
CA GLU A 238 -3.67 2.33 6.78
C GLU A 238 -3.60 1.15 7.75
N SER A 239 -2.60 0.26 7.63
CA SER A 239 -2.44 -0.88 8.55
C SER A 239 -2.31 -0.42 10.01
N LEU A 240 -1.47 0.58 10.27
CA LEU A 240 -1.27 1.13 11.61
C LEU A 240 -2.47 1.98 12.06
N GLY A 241 -3.03 2.77 11.15
CA GLY A 241 -4.24 3.56 11.43
C GLY A 241 -5.42 2.66 11.85
N ASN A 242 -5.69 1.62 11.05
CA ASN A 242 -6.71 0.59 11.28
C ASN A 242 -6.50 -0.14 12.59
N PHE A 243 -5.28 -0.59 12.86
CA PHE A 243 -4.97 -1.24 14.13
C PHE A 243 -5.26 -0.32 15.33
N VAL A 244 -4.66 0.87 15.36
CA VAL A 244 -4.70 1.75 16.53
C VAL A 244 -6.12 2.23 16.83
N ASP A 245 -6.82 2.77 15.84
CA ASP A 245 -8.16 3.32 16.06
C ASP A 245 -9.19 2.21 16.35
N SER A 246 -8.99 1.00 15.82
CA SER A 246 -9.84 -0.15 16.16
C SER A 246 -9.59 -0.65 17.56
N TYR A 247 -8.34 -0.66 18.02
CA TYR A 247 -7.97 -0.99 19.39
C TYR A 247 -8.59 0.01 20.38
N GLN A 248 -8.42 1.31 20.14
CA GLN A 248 -8.98 2.36 21.00
C GLN A 248 -10.51 2.28 21.16
N ARG A 249 -11.23 1.83 20.12
CA ARG A 249 -12.69 1.62 20.19
C ARG A 249 -13.09 0.52 21.21
N ARG A 250 -12.20 -0.45 21.48
CA ARG A 250 -12.47 -1.59 22.37
C ARG A 250 -12.06 -1.34 23.81
N VAL A 251 -11.10 -0.45 24.06
CA VAL A 251 -10.64 -0.09 25.41
C VAL A 251 -11.66 0.84 26.08
N GLN A 252 -12.08 0.50 27.30
CA GLN A 252 -13.25 1.10 27.95
C GLN A 252 -13.06 2.55 28.40
N ASP A 253 -11.81 2.98 28.67
CA ASP A 253 -11.60 4.17 29.51
C ASP A 253 -11.56 5.50 28.74
N GLN A 254 -11.25 5.53 27.43
CA GLN A 254 -11.39 6.73 26.60
C GLN A 254 -11.59 6.33 25.13
N LYS A 255 -12.84 6.25 24.67
CA LYS A 255 -13.23 5.93 23.27
C LYS A 255 -12.91 7.05 22.27
N LYS A 256 -11.72 7.65 22.37
CA LYS A 256 -11.26 8.65 21.40
C LYS A 256 -10.29 8.03 20.41
N TYR A 257 -10.47 8.39 19.15
CA TYR A 257 -9.63 7.95 18.04
C TYR A 257 -8.34 8.77 17.99
N ILE A 258 -7.26 8.15 17.50
CA ILE A 258 -5.93 8.78 17.39
C ILE A 258 -5.74 9.35 15.99
N TYR A 259 -6.08 8.56 14.96
CA TYR A 259 -5.87 8.91 13.55
C TYR A 259 -7.15 9.26 12.80
N GLY A 260 -8.33 8.99 13.37
CA GLY A 260 -9.62 9.29 12.77
C GLY A 260 -9.83 8.56 11.44
N ILE A 261 -9.56 7.26 11.39
CA ILE A 261 -9.66 6.48 10.14
C ILE A 261 -11.11 6.28 9.64
N TYR A 262 -12.07 6.34 10.56
CA TYR A 262 -13.47 6.04 10.27
C TYR A 262 -14.19 7.31 9.81
N ASP A 263 -14.93 7.23 8.71
CA ASP A 263 -15.60 8.40 8.11
C ASP A 263 -16.70 9.00 8.98
N ASN A 264 -17.24 8.23 9.92
CA ASN A 264 -18.28 8.68 10.85
C ASN A 264 -17.73 9.30 12.15
N VAL A 265 -16.43 9.56 12.23
CA VAL A 265 -15.77 10.11 13.43
C VAL A 265 -15.62 11.62 13.34
N GLY A 266 -16.22 12.32 14.30
CA GLY A 266 -16.15 13.77 14.42
C GLY A 266 -14.91 14.28 15.19
N PRO A 267 -14.61 15.59 15.10
CA PRO A 267 -13.49 16.21 15.82
C PRO A 267 -13.48 15.97 17.34
N ASP A 268 -14.65 15.93 17.98
CA ASP A 268 -14.84 15.73 19.41
C ASP A 268 -14.45 14.30 19.88
N GLN A 269 -14.55 13.34 18.95
CA GLN A 269 -14.20 11.94 19.15
C GLN A 269 -12.72 11.65 18.88
N ILE A 270 -11.93 12.64 18.47
CA ILE A 270 -10.49 12.48 18.18
C ILE A 270 -9.66 13.14 19.28
N ILE A 271 -8.61 12.46 19.74
CA ILE A 271 -7.67 13.02 20.72
C ILE A 271 -6.94 14.20 20.08
N ASN A 272 -6.98 15.39 20.68
CA ASN A 272 -6.23 16.58 20.22
C ASN A 272 -6.37 16.78 18.69
N PHE A 273 -7.60 17.06 18.25
CA PHE A 273 -7.96 17.15 16.84
C PHE A 273 -7.09 18.18 16.08
N ASP A 274 -6.72 19.29 16.71
CA ASP A 274 -5.88 20.33 16.10
C ASP A 274 -4.50 19.81 15.66
N ASN A 275 -4.01 18.72 16.26
CA ASN A 275 -2.76 18.05 15.88
C ASN A 275 -2.97 16.77 15.07
N LEU A 276 -4.18 16.50 14.59
CA LEU A 276 -4.53 15.27 13.86
C LEU A 276 -3.66 15.08 12.62
N ASP A 277 -3.57 16.09 11.75
CA ASP A 277 -2.84 15.97 10.50
C ASP A 277 -1.34 15.75 10.72
N LYS A 278 -0.76 16.34 11.77
CA LYS A 278 0.62 16.08 12.16
C LYS A 278 0.82 14.59 12.52
N ARG A 279 -0.14 14.00 13.26
CA ARG A 279 -0.09 12.56 13.61
C ARG A 279 -0.30 11.67 12.39
N ARG A 280 -1.29 11.98 11.55
CA ARG A 280 -1.57 11.23 10.31
C ARG A 280 -0.34 11.20 9.41
N LYS A 281 0.26 12.36 9.15
CA LYS A 281 1.51 12.46 8.38
C LYS A 281 2.65 11.67 9.00
N SER A 282 2.81 11.65 10.33
CA SER A 282 3.91 10.92 11.00
C SER A 282 3.88 9.40 10.84
N ILE A 283 2.78 8.85 10.31
CA ILE A 283 2.64 7.44 9.96
C ILE A 283 2.32 7.24 8.48
N GLY A 284 2.53 8.27 7.65
CA GLY A 284 2.32 8.18 6.21
C GLY A 284 0.87 8.36 5.76
N LEU A 285 -0.12 8.58 6.63
CA LEU A 285 -1.52 8.82 6.20
C LEU A 285 -1.71 10.20 5.58
N ALA A 286 -2.66 10.32 4.66
CA ALA A 286 -3.08 11.60 4.09
C ALA A 286 -3.66 12.52 5.17
N PRO A 287 -3.38 13.83 5.20
CA PRO A 287 -4.11 14.79 6.02
C PRO A 287 -5.62 14.69 5.79
N MET A 288 -6.41 14.98 6.82
CA MET A 288 -7.85 14.71 6.84
C MET A 288 -8.60 15.41 5.70
N GLU A 289 -8.30 16.68 5.45
CA GLU A 289 -8.95 17.43 4.36
C GLU A 289 -8.52 16.94 2.98
N LEU A 290 -7.28 16.46 2.82
CA LEU A 290 -6.83 15.84 1.57
C LEU A 290 -7.57 14.51 1.32
N LYS A 291 -7.67 13.66 2.35
CA LYS A 291 -8.46 12.41 2.29
C LYS A 291 -9.89 12.70 1.84
N LYS A 292 -10.61 13.59 2.54
CA LYS A 292 -12.00 13.94 2.20
C LYS A 292 -12.15 14.47 0.78
N SER A 293 -11.20 15.30 0.33
CA SER A 293 -11.18 15.82 -1.03
C SER A 293 -11.07 14.69 -2.06
N ILE A 294 -10.16 13.74 -1.84
CA ILE A 294 -9.97 12.56 -2.71
C ILE A 294 -11.22 11.68 -2.69
N ASP A 295 -11.77 11.38 -1.51
CA ASP A 295 -12.98 10.56 -1.37
C ASP A 295 -14.18 11.18 -2.10
N SER A 296 -14.32 12.50 -2.03
CA SER A 296 -15.36 13.23 -2.76
C SER A 296 -15.19 13.11 -4.27
N LEU A 297 -13.95 13.24 -4.77
CA LEU A 297 -13.66 13.12 -6.19
C LEU A 297 -13.85 11.68 -6.68
N LYS A 298 -13.42 10.68 -5.90
CA LYS A 298 -13.66 9.25 -6.17
C LYS A 298 -15.14 8.93 -6.34
N ARG A 299 -16.01 9.44 -5.46
CA ARG A 299 -17.47 9.23 -5.57
C ARG A 299 -18.03 9.77 -6.89
N ILE A 300 -17.60 10.97 -7.29
CA ILE A 300 -18.00 11.57 -8.57
C ILE A 300 -17.50 10.71 -9.74
N TYR A 301 -16.21 10.35 -9.70
CA TYR A 301 -15.55 9.59 -10.77
C TYR A 301 -16.17 8.21 -11.00
N TYR A 302 -16.50 7.48 -9.93
CA TYR A 302 -17.10 6.14 -10.01
C TYR A 302 -18.63 6.14 -9.98
N ASN A 303 -19.27 7.32 -9.95
CA ASN A 303 -20.73 7.47 -9.86
C ASN A 303 -21.35 6.69 -8.68
N LEU A 304 -20.75 6.85 -7.49
CA LEU A 304 -21.15 6.23 -6.21
C LEU A 304 -21.98 7.18 -5.34
#